data_AF-A0A418KXQ6-F1
#
_entry.id   AF-A0A418KXQ6-F1
#
_cell.length_a   1.000
_cell.length_b   1.000
_cell.length_c   1.000
_cell.angle_alpha   90.00
_cell.angle_beta   90.00
_cell.angle_gamma   90.00
#
_symmetry.space_group_name_H-M   'P 1'
#
loop_
_entity.id
_entity.type
_entity.pdbx_description
1 polymer ?
#
loop_
_entity_poly.entity_id
_entity_poly.type
_entity_poly.pdbx_seq_one_letter_code
_entity_poly.pdbx_strand_id
1 'polypeptide(L)'
;MENEAILLQVRNGDLVGVGSWVYVWLRPGADRPVVYVGSTGVPPVVRTWLHLHDADPDVGRLKARYPDVTHDALDVLAFSVADRLDRAAVKAALVDRLETRGLLSERYVGDPPGLLTANGTVGPAVEWMVGQVVAHNG
;
A
#
# COMPACT_ATOMS: atom_id res chain seq x y z
N MET A 1 -0.88 -17.69 -28.10
CA MET A 1 -0.09 -16.83 -27.20
C MET A 1 0.98 -16.18 -28.04
N GLU A 2 0.94 -14.86 -28.15
CA GLU A 2 2.07 -14.12 -28.71
C GLU A 2 3.21 -14.18 -27.69
N ASN A 3 4.40 -14.53 -28.15
CA ASN A 3 5.57 -14.54 -27.28
C ASN A 3 5.97 -13.08 -27.02
N GLU A 4 5.85 -12.63 -25.77
CA GLU A 4 6.27 -11.30 -25.33
C GLU A 4 7.63 -11.38 -24.63
N ALA A 5 8.51 -10.43 -24.91
CA ALA A 5 9.77 -10.24 -24.19
C ALA A 5 9.79 -8.86 -23.54
N ILE A 6 10.10 -8.81 -22.24
CA ILE A 6 10.31 -7.55 -21.50
C ILE A 6 11.80 -7.38 -21.18
N LEU A 7 12.31 -6.16 -21.33
CA LEU A 7 13.68 -5.81 -20.93
C LEU A 7 13.66 -5.22 -19.52
N LEU A 8 14.28 -5.91 -18.57
CA LEU A 8 14.50 -5.42 -17.22
C LEU A 8 15.98 -5.12 -17.01
N GLN A 9 16.30 -3.89 -16.64
CA GLN A 9 17.68 -3.46 -16.43
C GLN A 9 18.04 -3.59 -14.96
N VAL A 10 19.14 -4.30 -14.67
CA VAL A 10 19.72 -4.40 -13.33
C VAL A 10 21.07 -3.70 -13.31
N ARG A 11 21.30 -2.80 -12.36
CA ARG A 11 22.56 -2.08 -12.17
C ARG A 11 22.86 -1.99 -10.67
N ASN A 12 24.09 -2.31 -10.27
CA ASN A 12 24.54 -2.23 -8.88
C ASN A 12 23.68 -3.02 -7.87
N GLY A 13 23.04 -4.11 -8.32
CA GLY A 13 22.15 -4.92 -7.48
C GLY A 13 20.69 -4.46 -7.47
N ASP A 14 20.35 -3.37 -8.15
CA ASP A 14 19.00 -2.80 -8.18
C ASP A 14 18.37 -2.85 -9.57
N LEU A 15 17.04 -2.97 -9.61
CA LEU A 15 16.27 -2.75 -10.83
C LEU A 15 16.25 -1.26 -11.18
N VAL A 16 16.54 -0.93 -12.43
CA VAL A 16 16.46 0.44 -12.94
C VAL A 16 15.02 0.74 -13.36
N GLY A 17 14.55 1.94 -13.02
CA GLY A 17 13.22 2.40 -13.44
C GLY A 17 12.05 1.79 -12.66
N VAL A 18 12.32 1.11 -11.53
CA VAL A 18 11.26 0.73 -10.60
C VAL A 18 10.96 1.90 -9.66
N GLY A 19 9.68 2.21 -9.50
CA GLY A 19 9.22 3.33 -8.69
C GLY A 19 9.09 2.99 -7.21
N SER A 20 9.02 4.04 -6.39
CA SER A 20 8.65 3.97 -4.98
C SER A 20 7.13 4.09 -4.86
N TRP A 21 6.48 3.19 -4.12
CA TRP A 21 5.01 3.15 -4.02
C TRP A 21 4.52 3.01 -2.59
N VAL A 22 3.38 3.65 -2.29
CA VAL A 22 2.54 3.36 -1.13
C VAL A 22 1.19 2.92 -1.65
N TYR A 23 0.57 1.93 -1.02
CA TYR A 23 -0.71 1.39 -1.47
C TYR A 23 -1.60 1.04 -0.29
N VAL A 24 -2.91 1.09 -0.52
CA VAL A 24 -3.94 0.77 0.47
C VAL A 24 -4.85 -0.33 -0.06
N TRP A 25 -5.18 -1.28 0.81
CA TRP A 25 -6.19 -2.31 0.56
C TRP A 25 -7.50 -1.90 1.21
N LEU A 26 -8.58 -2.01 0.44
CA LEU A 26 -9.88 -1.45 0.77
C LEU A 26 -10.96 -2.52 0.65
N ARG A 27 -11.91 -2.51 1.59
CA ARG A 27 -13.22 -3.14 1.43
C ARG A 27 -14.19 -2.11 0.86
N PRO A 28 -14.61 -2.21 -0.41
CA PRO A 28 -15.50 -1.23 -1.02
C PRO A 28 -16.83 -1.15 -0.28
N GLY A 29 -17.33 0.08 -0.06
CA GLY A 29 -18.65 0.32 0.53
C GLY A 29 -18.73 0.14 2.05
N ALA A 30 -17.61 -0.08 2.75
CA ALA A 30 -17.56 -0.10 4.21
C ALA A 30 -17.27 1.30 4.77
N ASP A 31 -17.86 1.65 5.92
CA ASP A 31 -17.61 2.95 6.60
C ASP A 31 -16.13 3.14 6.96
N ARG A 32 -15.45 2.05 7.32
CA ARG A 32 -14.02 1.97 7.65
C ARG A 32 -13.34 0.99 6.67
N PRO A 33 -13.03 1.43 5.44
CA PRO A 33 -12.71 0.52 4.34
C PRO A 33 -11.27 -0.01 4.39
N VAL A 34 -10.33 0.71 5.00
CA VAL A 34 -8.90 0.39 4.86
C VAL A 34 -8.51 -0.79 5.76
N VAL A 35 -8.10 -1.92 5.17
CA VAL A 35 -7.68 -3.12 5.92
C VAL A 35 -6.16 -3.25 6.02
N TYR A 36 -5.40 -2.61 5.11
CA TYR A 36 -3.95 -2.64 5.14
C TYR A 36 -3.34 -1.47 4.37
N VAL A 37 -2.24 -0.92 4.88
CA VAL A 37 -1.39 0.04 4.15
C VAL A 37 0.01 -0.56 4.01
N GLY A 38 0.50 -0.60 2.78
CA GLY A 38 1.81 -1.12 2.46
C GLY A 38 2.65 -0.13 1.66
N SER A 39 3.92 -0.46 1.52
CA SER A 39 4.83 0.27 0.63
C SER A 39 5.80 -0.69 -0.05
N THR A 40 6.30 -0.31 -1.23
CA THR A 40 7.13 -1.19 -2.05
C THR A 40 8.04 -0.41 -2.99
N GLY A 41 9.19 -1.02 -3.35
CA GLY A 41 10.08 -0.54 -4.42
C GLY A 41 9.91 -1.33 -5.73
N VAL A 42 8.94 -2.25 -5.79
CA VAL A 42 8.58 -3.01 -7.00
C VAL A 42 7.17 -2.63 -7.45
N PRO A 43 6.77 -2.92 -8.70
CA PRO A 43 5.41 -2.61 -9.18
C PRO A 43 4.32 -3.12 -8.22
N PRO A 44 3.28 -2.31 -7.91
CA PRO A 44 2.23 -2.68 -6.97
C PRO A 44 1.56 -4.01 -7.29
N VAL A 45 1.34 -4.32 -8.58
CA VAL A 45 0.77 -5.60 -9.03
C VAL A 45 1.58 -6.81 -8.56
N VAL A 46 2.91 -6.72 -8.60
CA VAL A 46 3.81 -7.79 -8.12
C VAL A 46 3.69 -7.93 -6.61
N ARG A 47 3.70 -6.81 -5.88
CA ARG A 47 3.60 -6.86 -4.42
C ARG A 47 2.23 -7.36 -3.95
N THR A 48 1.16 -6.99 -4.64
CA THR A 48 -0.20 -7.48 -4.42
C THR A 48 -0.28 -8.98 -4.66
N TRP A 49 0.29 -9.49 -5.76
CA TRP A 49 0.34 -10.93 -6.02
C TRP A 49 1.09 -11.67 -4.92
N LEU A 50 2.25 -11.17 -4.48
CA LEU A 50 3.02 -11.77 -3.38
C LEU A 50 2.23 -11.82 -2.08
N HIS A 51 1.47 -10.76 -1.75
CA HIS A 51 0.62 -10.74 -0.56
C HIS A 51 -0.45 -11.84 -0.52
N LEU A 52 -0.90 -12.28 -1.70
CA LEU A 52 -1.96 -13.28 -1.86
C LEU A 52 -1.43 -14.71 -1.96
N HIS A 53 -0.20 -14.90 -2.46
CA HIS A 53 0.27 -16.23 -2.87
C HIS A 53 1.49 -16.72 -2.11
N ASP A 54 2.37 -15.83 -1.64
CA ASP A 54 3.60 -16.24 -0.98
C ASP A 54 3.31 -16.95 0.35
N ALA A 55 4.13 -17.96 0.68
CA ALA A 55 3.99 -18.76 1.89
C ALA A 55 4.73 -18.16 3.08
N ASP A 56 5.74 -17.31 2.83
CA ASP A 56 6.41 -16.57 3.90
C ASP A 56 5.45 -15.51 4.47
N PRO A 57 5.13 -15.54 5.78
CA PRO A 57 4.16 -14.63 6.38
C PRO A 57 4.57 -13.15 6.35
N ASP A 58 5.85 -12.83 6.16
CA ASP A 58 6.35 -11.46 6.03
C ASP A 58 6.31 -10.95 4.57
N VAL A 59 6.21 -11.87 3.60
CA VAL A 59 5.96 -11.55 2.20
C VAL A 59 4.45 -11.60 1.92
N GLY A 60 3.82 -12.74 2.17
CA GLY A 60 2.38 -13.04 2.07
C GLY A 60 1.53 -12.43 3.19
N ARG A 61 1.83 -11.21 3.65
CA ARG A 61 1.22 -10.65 4.88
C ARG A 61 -0.30 -10.65 4.91
N LEU A 62 -0.97 -10.32 3.79
CA LEU A 62 -2.44 -10.31 3.77
C LEU A 62 -2.98 -11.72 3.94
N LYS A 63 -2.44 -12.70 3.21
CA LYS A 63 -2.78 -14.13 3.39
C LYS A 63 -2.55 -14.61 4.81
N ALA A 64 -1.47 -14.16 5.45
CA ALA A 64 -1.13 -14.59 6.80
C ALA A 64 -1.95 -13.90 7.91
N ARG A 65 -2.34 -12.62 7.72
CA ARG A 65 -2.86 -11.77 8.80
C ARG A 65 -4.32 -11.35 8.61
N TYR A 66 -4.85 -11.40 7.39
CA TYR A 66 -6.24 -11.05 7.06
C TYR A 66 -6.99 -12.31 6.60
N PRO A 67 -7.70 -13.02 7.50
CA PRO A 67 -8.27 -14.35 7.23
C PRO A 67 -9.19 -14.43 6.00
N ASP A 68 -9.87 -13.33 5.66
CA ASP A 68 -10.87 -13.32 4.59
C ASP A 68 -10.32 -12.82 3.25
N VAL A 69 -9.00 -12.69 3.09
CA VAL A 69 -8.40 -12.10 1.88
C VAL A 69 -8.75 -12.88 0.60
N THR A 70 -9.03 -14.18 0.72
CA THR A 70 -9.40 -15.03 -0.41
C THR A 70 -10.88 -14.97 -0.77
N HIS A 71 -11.71 -14.33 0.06
CA HIS A 71 -13.16 -14.32 -0.06
C HIS A 71 -13.72 -12.90 -0.23
N ASP A 72 -13.17 -11.94 0.49
CA ASP A 72 -13.59 -10.55 0.43
C ASP A 72 -13.25 -9.93 -0.93
N ALA A 73 -14.19 -9.16 -1.48
CA ALA A 73 -13.89 -8.25 -2.58
C ALA A 73 -13.03 -7.10 -2.04
N LEU A 74 -11.77 -7.04 -2.47
CA LEU A 74 -10.81 -6.03 -2.03
C LEU A 74 -10.25 -5.27 -3.22
N ASP A 75 -10.18 -3.95 -3.08
CA ASP A 75 -9.50 -3.07 -4.03
C ASP A 75 -8.12 -2.67 -3.50
N VAL A 76 -7.18 -2.42 -4.41
CA VAL A 76 -5.86 -1.86 -4.09
C VAL A 76 -5.65 -0.55 -4.82
N LEU A 77 -5.62 0.56 -4.09
CA LEU A 77 -5.18 1.85 -4.63
C LEU A 77 -3.69 2.00 -4.37
N ALA A 78 -2.90 2.23 -5.43
CA ALA A 78 -1.47 2.42 -5.34
C ALA A 78 -1.05 3.82 -5.83
N PHE A 79 -0.19 4.45 -5.05
CA PHE A 79 0.29 5.82 -5.26
C PHE A 79 1.79 5.81 -5.47
N SER A 80 2.24 6.41 -6.57
CA SER A 80 3.66 6.65 -6.78
C SER A 80 4.13 7.69 -5.76
N VAL A 81 5.24 7.41 -5.09
CA VAL A 81 5.93 8.32 -4.18
C VAL A 81 7.09 8.94 -4.94
N ALA A 82 7.13 10.28 -4.97
CA ALA A 82 8.23 11.00 -5.60
C ALA A 82 9.56 10.71 -4.89
N ASP A 83 10.65 10.57 -5.65
CA ASP A 83 11.97 10.17 -5.13
C ASP A 83 12.53 11.07 -4.02
N ARG A 84 12.10 12.34 -3.99
CA ARG A 84 12.47 13.30 -2.94
C ARG A 84 11.80 13.04 -1.59
N LEU A 85 10.82 12.15 -1.53
CA LEU A 85 10.05 11.81 -0.33
C LEU A 85 10.49 10.44 0.19
N ASP A 86 10.69 10.35 1.50
CA ASP A 86 10.92 9.06 2.14
C ASP A 86 9.64 8.22 2.15
N ARG A 87 9.69 7.04 1.52
CA ARG A 87 8.54 6.14 1.37
C ARG A 87 7.98 5.67 2.71
N ALA A 88 8.86 5.41 3.68
CA ALA A 88 8.44 4.94 4.99
C ALA A 88 7.70 6.06 5.75
N ALA A 89 8.18 7.29 5.68
CA ALA A 89 7.53 8.47 6.25
C ALA A 89 6.18 8.78 5.58
N VAL A 90 6.06 8.62 4.26
CA VAL A 90 4.77 8.77 3.57
C VAL A 90 3.79 7.69 4.03
N LYS A 91 4.22 6.43 4.11
CA LYS A 91 3.38 5.33 4.61
C LYS A 91 2.89 5.61 6.04
N ALA A 92 3.81 5.99 6.92
CA ALA A 92 3.55 6.33 8.31
C ALA A 92 2.45 7.41 8.44
N ALA A 93 2.70 8.55 7.81
CA ALA A 93 1.78 9.67 7.86
C ALA A 93 0.42 9.35 7.21
N LEU A 94 0.39 8.51 6.18
CA LEU A 94 -0.87 8.03 5.59
C LEU A 94 -1.67 7.19 6.57
N VAL A 95 -1.04 6.24 7.28
CA VAL A 95 -1.71 5.42 8.31
C VAL A 95 -2.31 6.30 9.41
N ASP A 96 -1.52 7.22 9.95
CA ASP A 96 -1.98 8.14 11.00
C ASP A 96 -3.14 9.01 10.53
N ARG A 97 -3.07 9.48 9.28
CA ARG A 97 -4.10 10.36 8.74
C ARG A 97 -5.40 9.61 8.46
N LEU A 98 -5.32 8.38 7.96
CA LEU A 98 -6.48 7.51 7.77
C LEU A 98 -7.15 7.19 9.10
N GLU A 99 -6.37 6.92 10.16
CA GLU A 99 -6.93 6.68 11.51
C GLU A 99 -7.63 7.93 12.05
N THR A 100 -6.99 9.10 11.95
CA THR A 100 -7.57 10.38 12.39
C THR A 100 -8.90 10.68 11.69
N ARG A 101 -9.09 10.17 10.46
CA ARG A 101 -10.32 10.30 9.67
C ARG A 101 -11.32 9.17 9.92
N GLY A 102 -10.99 8.20 10.78
CA GLY A 102 -11.82 7.03 11.08
C GLY A 102 -11.87 5.99 9.95
N LEU A 103 -10.93 6.01 9.00
CA LEU A 103 -10.98 5.16 7.80
C LEU A 103 -10.31 3.79 7.95
N LEU A 104 -9.43 3.61 8.94
CA LEU A 104 -8.84 2.28 9.20
C LEU A 104 -9.92 1.35 9.75
N SER A 105 -10.03 0.17 9.16
CA SER A 105 -10.94 -0.89 9.60
C SER A 105 -10.59 -1.35 11.01
N GLU A 106 -11.59 -1.83 11.74
CA GLU A 106 -11.38 -2.63 12.97
C GLU A 106 -10.56 -3.90 12.71
N ARG A 107 -10.53 -4.36 11.46
CA ARG A 107 -9.76 -5.50 10.99
C ARG A 107 -8.45 -5.08 10.31
N TYR A 108 -7.94 -3.90 10.63
CA TYR A 108 -6.68 -3.42 10.07
C TYR A 108 -5.50 -4.30 10.54
N VAL A 109 -4.67 -4.76 9.59
CA VAL A 109 -3.57 -5.73 9.85
C VAL A 109 -2.18 -5.18 9.52
N GLY A 110 -2.07 -3.87 9.30
CA GLY A 110 -0.81 -3.18 9.03
C GLY A 110 -0.10 -2.70 10.30
N ASP A 111 0.92 -1.86 10.11
CA ASP A 111 1.61 -1.22 11.23
C ASP A 111 0.65 -0.22 11.90
N PRO A 112 0.55 -0.19 13.24
CA PRO A 112 -0.45 0.62 13.93
C PRO A 112 -0.09 2.13 13.87
N PRO A 113 -1.11 3.01 13.95
CA PRO A 113 -0.92 4.45 14.01
C PRO A 113 -0.05 4.89 15.20
N GLY A 114 0.66 6.02 15.05
CA GLY A 114 1.40 6.68 16.11
C GLY A 114 2.75 6.04 16.47
N LEU A 115 3.12 4.93 15.84
CA LEU A 115 4.44 4.32 16.01
C LEU A 115 5.54 4.99 15.16
N LEU A 116 5.18 5.88 14.23
CA LEU A 116 6.10 6.44 13.24
C LEU A 116 6.01 7.97 13.25
N THR A 117 7.15 8.66 13.31
CA THR A 117 7.19 10.13 13.33
C THR A 117 6.93 10.69 11.93
N ALA A 118 5.80 11.38 11.76
CA ALA A 118 5.51 12.12 10.53
C ALA A 118 6.43 13.35 10.41
N ASN A 119 7.22 13.42 9.34
CA ASN A 119 7.89 14.66 8.94
C ASN A 119 6.88 15.55 8.21
N GLY A 120 6.72 16.81 8.62
CA GLY A 120 5.73 17.74 8.04
C GLY A 120 5.84 17.93 6.51
N THR A 121 6.97 17.54 5.92
CA THR A 121 7.25 17.57 4.47
C THR A 121 6.35 16.65 3.62
N VAL A 122 5.73 15.61 4.19
CA VAL A 122 4.87 14.67 3.43
C VAL A 122 3.39 15.05 3.44
N GLY A 123 2.98 16.05 4.22
CA GLY A 123 1.58 16.42 4.45
C GLY A 123 0.73 16.57 3.18
N PRO A 124 1.15 17.39 2.19
CA PRO A 124 0.35 17.59 0.98
C PRO A 124 0.12 16.31 0.17
N ALA A 125 1.14 15.45 0.05
CA ALA A 125 1.02 14.19 -0.66
C ALA A 125 0.04 13.24 0.07
N VAL A 126 0.14 13.19 1.40
CA VAL A 126 -0.73 12.35 2.23
C VAL A 126 -2.18 12.82 2.19
N GLU A 127 -2.44 14.13 2.30
CA GLU A 127 -3.82 14.65 2.19
C GLU A 127 -4.44 14.32 0.83
N TRP A 128 -3.67 14.43 -0.26
CA TRP A 128 -4.15 14.03 -1.58
C TRP A 128 -4.47 12.52 -1.63
N MET A 129 -3.60 11.65 -1.11
CA MET A 129 -3.84 10.20 -1.05
C MET A 129 -5.10 9.88 -0.24
N VAL A 130 -5.30 10.50 0.92
CA VAL A 130 -6.53 10.33 1.72
C VAL A 130 -7.76 10.78 0.93
N GLY A 131 -7.67 11.89 0.20
CA GLY A 131 -8.73 12.33 -0.70
C GLY A 131 -9.10 11.29 -1.75
N GLN A 132 -8.10 10.60 -2.34
CA GLN A 132 -8.34 9.51 -3.29
C GLN A 132 -9.00 8.30 -2.62
N VAL A 133 -8.60 7.95 -1.39
CA VAL A 133 -9.22 6.86 -0.62
C VAL A 133 -10.69 7.16 -0.34
N VAL A 134 -11.01 8.38 0.09
CA VAL A 134 -12.39 8.80 0.35
C VAL A 134 -13.21 8.79 -0.93
N ALA A 135 -12.67 9.31 -2.03
CA ALA A 135 -13.36 9.36 -3.32
C ALA A 135 -13.61 7.98 -3.94
N HIS A 136 -12.78 6.98 -3.63
CA HIS A 136 -12.99 5.60 -4.11
C HIS A 136 -14.04 4.84 -3.31
N ASN A 137 -14.25 5.23 -2.04
CA ASN A 137 -15.18 4.52 -1.15
C ASN A 137 -16.61 5.06 -1.17
N GLY A 138 -16.81 6.30 -1.62
CA GLY A 138 -18.12 6.95 -1.77
C GLY A 138 -18.68 6.82 -3.18
#